data_AF-A0A4W5K4E2-F1
#
_entry.id   AF-A0A4W5K4E2-F1
#
_cell.length_a   1.000
_cell.length_b   1.000
_cell.length_c   1.000
_cell.angle_alpha   90.00
_cell.angle_beta   90.00
_cell.angle_gamma   90.00
#
_symmetry.space_group_name_H-M   'P 1'
#
loop_
_entity.id
_entity.type
_entity.pdbx_description
1 polymer ?
#
loop_
_entity_poly.entity_id
_entity_poly.type
_entity_poly.pdbx_seq_one_letter_code
_entity_poly.pdbx_strand_id
1 'polypeptide(L)'
;MSNRGVQRDGERNEKREDGKKKGDKDEDCEGGINRDDPHLEGSNEKSEIRMKFLSLTLDEGLAVGVGFGAIGKTSSATFESARNLAIGIGIQNFPEGLVVSLPLPGAGMSTWKASWYGQLSGMVEPIAGLLGAVAVVLAEPLLPYALAFAAGAMVYVVVVDIIPEAQIDVLLTVGNGKLASWTSILGFVVMMSLDVGLG
;
A
#
# COMPACT_ATOMS: atom_id res chain seq x y z
N MET A 1 57.21 -14.90 -73.10
CA MET A 1 56.98 -13.92 -72.01
C MET A 1 55.50 -13.99 -71.65
N SER A 2 55.23 -14.17 -70.36
CA SER A 2 53.98 -14.65 -69.78
C SER A 2 52.80 -13.66 -69.86
N ASN A 3 51.60 -14.24 -69.87
CA ASN A 3 50.28 -13.65 -70.05
C ASN A 3 49.89 -12.67 -68.91
N ARG A 4 49.32 -11.50 -69.24
CA ARG A 4 48.65 -10.53 -68.32
C ARG A 4 47.14 -10.62 -68.60
N GLY A 5 46.31 -10.98 -67.62
CA GLY A 5 45.54 -10.02 -66.82
C GLY A 5 44.15 -9.77 -67.46
N VAL A 6 43.07 -10.45 -67.07
CA VAL A 6 42.15 -10.09 -65.95
C VAL A 6 41.34 -8.81 -66.32
N GLN A 7 40.00 -8.72 -66.37
CA GLN A 7 38.86 -9.52 -65.88
C GLN A 7 37.51 -8.94 -66.38
N ARG A 8 36.44 -9.73 -66.15
CA ARG A 8 35.07 -9.34 -65.72
C ARG A 8 34.14 -8.62 -66.70
N ASP A 9 33.10 -9.33 -67.15
CA ASP A 9 31.68 -9.03 -66.85
C ASP A 9 30.79 -9.95 -67.73
N GLY A 10 29.99 -10.85 -67.13
CA GLY A 10 29.09 -11.67 -67.94
C GLY A 10 28.38 -12.87 -67.30
N GLU A 11 28.64 -13.25 -66.05
CA GLU A 11 27.93 -14.39 -65.42
C GLU A 11 26.68 -13.92 -64.66
N ARG A 12 25.66 -13.56 -65.44
CA ARG A 12 24.26 -13.54 -65.01
C ARG A 12 23.68 -14.88 -65.46
N ASN A 13 23.62 -15.88 -64.57
CA ASN A 13 22.66 -16.99 -64.58
C ASN A 13 23.08 -18.09 -63.60
N GLU A 14 22.70 -17.98 -62.34
CA GLU A 14 22.39 -19.16 -61.52
C GLU A 14 21.58 -18.74 -60.30
N LYS A 15 20.63 -19.58 -59.89
CA LYS A 15 19.61 -19.38 -58.82
C LYS A 15 18.27 -18.79 -59.28
N ARG A 16 17.59 -19.58 -60.13
CA ARG A 16 16.13 -19.65 -60.18
C ARG A 16 15.72 -21.13 -60.25
N GLU A 17 15.78 -21.83 -59.13
CA GLU A 17 15.06 -23.08 -58.93
C GLU A 17 14.54 -23.09 -57.50
N ASP A 18 13.21 -22.97 -57.35
CA ASP A 18 12.43 -23.84 -56.44
C ASP A 18 10.95 -23.61 -56.72
N GLY A 19 10.35 -24.63 -57.34
CA GLY A 19 8.98 -24.68 -57.82
C GLY A 19 8.00 -25.27 -56.81
N LYS A 20 6.89 -24.56 -56.61
CA LYS A 20 5.47 -24.99 -56.57
C LYS A 20 5.06 -26.44 -56.20
N LYS A 21 4.02 -26.49 -55.33
CA LYS A 21 2.82 -27.37 -55.23
C LYS A 21 3.05 -28.79 -54.64
N LYS A 22 2.19 -29.42 -53.81
CA LYS A 22 0.70 -29.50 -53.76
C LYS A 22 0.25 -30.32 -52.51
N GLY A 23 -0.97 -30.13 -52.00
CA GLY A 23 -1.82 -31.26 -51.53
C GLY A 23 -2.04 -31.51 -50.01
N ASP A 24 -3.14 -30.95 -49.49
CA ASP A 24 -4.18 -31.52 -48.60
C ASP A 24 -3.96 -32.91 -47.92
N LYS A 25 -4.05 -32.95 -46.57
CA LYS A 25 -4.60 -34.05 -45.73
C LYS A 25 -4.93 -33.56 -44.31
N ASP A 26 -6.17 -33.83 -43.89
CA ASP A 26 -6.69 -33.71 -42.53
C ASP A 26 -6.09 -34.75 -41.56
N GLU A 27 -6.31 -34.47 -40.27
CA GLU A 27 -6.22 -35.33 -39.07
C GLU A 27 -4.82 -35.63 -38.51
N ASP A 28 -4.50 -34.99 -37.39
CA ASP A 28 -4.20 -35.69 -36.12
C ASP A 28 -4.42 -34.73 -34.94
N CYS A 29 -5.39 -35.07 -34.09
CA CYS A 29 -5.54 -34.51 -32.75
C CYS A 29 -4.53 -35.19 -31.82
N GLU A 30 -3.68 -34.44 -31.10
CA GLU A 30 -3.33 -34.76 -29.69
C GLU A 30 -2.44 -33.69 -29.04
N GLY A 31 -2.77 -33.35 -27.78
CA GLY A 31 -1.98 -32.54 -26.85
C GLY A 31 -2.43 -31.07 -26.81
N GLY A 32 -3.40 -30.68 -25.97
CA GLY A 32 -3.19 -30.41 -24.54
C GLY A 32 -2.20 -29.26 -24.38
N ILE A 33 -2.54 -28.05 -23.93
CA ILE A 33 -3.05 -27.67 -22.61
C ILE A 33 -3.91 -26.39 -22.75
N ASN A 34 -5.00 -26.34 -21.99
CA ASN A 34 -5.96 -25.24 -21.86
C ASN A 34 -5.33 -23.85 -21.78
N ARG A 35 -5.90 -22.90 -22.54
CA ARG A 35 -5.77 -21.46 -22.30
C ARG A 35 -7.03 -20.96 -21.61
N ASP A 36 -7.20 -21.39 -20.38
CA ASP A 36 -7.96 -20.65 -19.38
C ASP A 36 -7.05 -20.56 -18.14
N ASP A 37 -7.34 -19.60 -17.26
CA ASP A 37 -6.64 -19.20 -16.02
C ASP A 37 -5.99 -17.79 -16.08
N PRO A 38 -6.78 -16.70 -16.23
CA PRO A 38 -6.42 -15.42 -15.62
C PRO A 38 -6.93 -15.42 -14.17
N HIS A 39 -6.34 -16.22 -13.30
CA HIS A 39 -6.68 -16.19 -11.88
C HIS A 39 -5.45 -16.50 -11.02
N LEU A 40 -5.26 -15.63 -10.01
CA LEU A 40 -4.42 -15.77 -8.81
C LEU A 40 -3.08 -15.02 -8.81
N GLU A 41 -3.16 -13.70 -8.98
CA GLU A 41 -2.16 -12.79 -8.38
C GLU A 41 -2.83 -11.55 -7.76
N GLY A 42 -4.00 -11.74 -7.11
CA GLY A 42 -4.82 -10.64 -6.58
C GLY A 42 -5.40 -10.85 -5.19
N SER A 43 -4.99 -11.91 -4.48
CA SER A 43 -5.52 -12.27 -3.16
C SER A 43 -4.65 -11.78 -2.00
N ASN A 44 -3.32 -11.73 -2.15
CA ASN A 44 -2.42 -11.39 -1.04
C ASN A 44 -2.36 -9.87 -0.77
N GLU A 45 -2.28 -9.03 -1.81
CA GLU A 45 -2.20 -7.58 -1.66
C GLU A 45 -3.45 -6.99 -0.95
N LYS A 46 -4.63 -7.53 -1.28
CA LYS A 46 -5.90 -7.10 -0.67
C LYS A 46 -6.02 -7.50 0.81
N SER A 47 -5.43 -8.64 1.20
CA SER A 47 -5.41 -9.08 2.60
C SER A 47 -4.37 -8.32 3.41
N GLU A 48 -3.22 -8.00 2.83
CA GLU A 48 -2.14 -7.27 3.52
C GLU A 48 -2.53 -5.82 3.82
N ILE A 49 -3.09 -5.11 2.84
CA ILE A 49 -3.59 -3.74 3.03
C ILE A 49 -4.73 -3.70 4.05
N ARG A 50 -5.64 -4.69 4.01
CA ARG A 50 -6.70 -4.82 5.02
C ARG A 50 -6.17 -5.07 6.43
N MET A 51 -5.12 -5.90 6.56
CA MET A 51 -4.56 -6.25 7.86
C MET A 51 -3.84 -5.06 8.49
N LYS A 52 -2.98 -4.37 7.71
CA LYS A 52 -2.25 -3.17 8.17
C LYS A 52 -3.22 -2.06 8.57
N PHE A 53 -4.22 -1.79 7.74
CA PHE A 53 -5.23 -0.77 8.03
C PHE A 53 -6.07 -1.10 9.26
N LEU A 54 -6.45 -2.36 9.44
CA LEU A 54 -7.22 -2.79 10.61
C LEU A 54 -6.41 -2.63 11.91
N SER A 55 -5.12 -2.97 11.91
CA SER A 55 -4.28 -2.77 13.09
C SER A 55 -4.15 -1.29 13.45
N LEU A 56 -3.88 -0.45 12.44
CA LEU A 56 -3.66 0.99 12.63
C LEU A 56 -4.91 1.70 13.19
N THR A 57 -6.07 1.46 12.58
CA THR A 57 -7.35 2.05 13.02
C THR A 57 -7.81 1.58 14.40
N LEU A 58 -7.41 0.37 14.82
CA LEU A 58 -7.67 -0.11 16.18
C LEU A 58 -6.82 0.63 17.22
N ASP A 59 -5.53 0.82 16.93
CA ASP A 59 -4.60 1.49 17.85
C ASP A 59 -4.94 2.98 18.01
N GLU A 60 -5.33 3.66 16.93
CA GLU A 60 -5.79 5.05 16.96
C GLU A 60 -7.09 5.24 17.73
N GLY A 61 -8.08 4.39 17.46
CA GLY A 61 -9.34 4.42 18.20
C GLY A 61 -9.10 4.18 19.69
N LEU A 62 -8.26 3.20 20.03
CA LEU A 62 -7.88 2.93 21.42
C LEU A 62 -7.21 4.16 22.07
N ALA A 63 -6.29 4.83 21.38
CA ALA A 63 -5.61 6.03 21.88
C ALA A 63 -6.60 7.17 22.19
N VAL A 64 -7.54 7.47 21.29
CA VAL A 64 -8.61 8.45 21.51
C VAL A 64 -9.46 8.06 22.71
N GLY A 65 -9.88 6.79 22.76
CA GLY A 65 -10.66 6.22 23.86
C GLY A 65 -9.98 6.35 25.22
N VAL A 66 -8.69 6.06 25.27
CA VAL A 66 -7.88 6.17 26.47
C VAL A 66 -7.74 7.62 26.92
N GLY A 67 -7.54 8.55 25.98
CA GLY A 67 -7.50 9.99 26.28
C GLY A 67 -8.79 10.50 26.92
N PHE A 68 -9.96 10.10 26.40
CA PHE A 68 -11.25 10.45 27.01
C PHE A 68 -11.52 9.71 28.33
N GLY A 69 -11.13 8.43 28.44
CA GLY A 69 -11.29 7.66 29.67
C GLY A 69 -10.42 8.17 30.83
N ALA A 70 -9.34 8.87 30.54
CA ALA A 70 -8.43 9.47 31.51
C ALA A 70 -8.91 10.82 32.07
N ILE A 71 -9.99 11.40 31.53
CA ILE A 71 -10.46 12.73 31.93
C ILE A 71 -10.73 12.78 33.44
N GLY A 72 -10.10 13.74 34.13
CA GLY A 72 -10.25 13.94 35.57
C GLY A 72 -9.43 12.99 36.47
N LYS A 73 -8.66 12.06 35.88
CA LYS A 73 -7.77 11.16 36.62
C LYS A 73 -6.39 11.76 36.89
N THR A 74 -6.00 12.79 36.14
CA THR A 74 -4.75 13.54 36.30
C THR A 74 -4.97 14.99 35.92
N SER A 75 -4.22 15.93 36.53
CA SER A 75 -4.32 17.37 36.26
C SER A 75 -4.12 17.75 34.78
N SER A 76 -3.42 16.93 34.01
CA SER A 76 -3.18 17.10 32.56
C SER A 76 -4.24 16.44 31.67
N ALA A 77 -5.04 15.50 32.20
CA ALA A 77 -6.05 14.77 31.44
C ALA A 77 -7.39 15.54 31.50
N THR A 78 -7.50 16.58 30.69
CA THR A 78 -8.69 17.43 30.58
C THR A 78 -9.53 17.06 29.37
N PHE A 79 -10.79 17.47 29.38
CA PHE A 79 -11.66 17.34 28.20
C PHE A 79 -11.09 18.06 26.98
N GLU A 80 -10.39 19.18 27.19
CA GLU A 80 -9.74 19.92 26.10
C GLU A 80 -8.61 19.12 25.48
N SER A 81 -7.74 18.50 26.29
CA SER A 81 -6.65 17.65 25.81
C SER A 81 -7.18 16.43 25.04
N ALA A 82 -8.22 15.76 25.54
CA ALA A 82 -8.83 14.62 24.87
C ALA A 82 -9.53 15.01 23.55
N ARG A 83 -10.22 16.16 23.52
CA ARG A 83 -10.83 16.73 22.31
C ARG A 83 -9.77 17.07 21.26
N ASN A 84 -8.72 17.73 21.69
CA ASN A 84 -7.60 18.14 20.84
C ASN A 84 -6.91 16.93 20.20
N LEU A 85 -6.64 15.88 20.99
CA LEU A 85 -6.12 14.59 20.51
C LEU A 85 -7.06 13.95 19.46
N ALA A 86 -8.36 13.90 19.74
CA ALA A 86 -9.33 13.30 18.83
C ALA A 86 -9.47 14.05 17.50
N ILE A 87 -9.38 15.38 17.53
CA ILE A 87 -9.36 16.19 16.30
C ILE A 87 -8.05 15.95 15.54
N GLY A 88 -6.92 15.88 16.25
CA GLY A 88 -5.60 15.58 15.68
C GLY A 88 -5.59 14.26 14.91
N ILE A 89 -6.03 13.18 15.56
CA ILE A 89 -6.14 11.85 14.95
C ILE A 89 -7.15 11.86 13.80
N GLY A 90 -8.34 12.45 14.00
CA GLY A 90 -9.37 12.52 12.95
C GLY A 90 -8.91 13.23 11.67
N ILE A 91 -8.02 14.22 11.76
CA ILE A 91 -7.44 14.89 10.59
C ILE A 91 -6.46 13.99 9.83
N GLN A 92 -5.75 13.09 10.51
CA GLN A 92 -4.80 12.15 9.91
C GLN A 92 -5.52 10.97 9.24
N ASN A 93 -6.61 10.54 9.85
CA ASN A 93 -7.41 9.41 9.37
C ASN A 93 -8.06 9.71 8.02
N PHE A 94 -8.28 10.98 7.70
CA PHE A 94 -8.82 11.39 6.40
C PHE A 94 -7.85 11.08 5.24
N PRO A 95 -6.60 11.57 5.21
CA PRO A 95 -5.56 11.13 4.27
C PRO A 95 -5.39 9.61 4.21
N GLU A 96 -5.37 8.92 5.35
CA GLU A 96 -5.18 7.46 5.39
C GLU A 96 -6.33 6.69 4.76
N GLY A 97 -7.58 7.09 5.07
CA GLY A 97 -8.78 6.51 4.46
C GLY A 97 -8.83 6.73 2.94
N LEU A 98 -8.23 7.83 2.44
CA LEU A 98 -8.06 8.04 1.01
C LEU A 98 -7.00 7.11 0.42
N VAL A 99 -5.85 6.94 1.07
CA VAL A 99 -4.77 6.05 0.60
C VAL A 99 -5.23 4.60 0.51
N VAL A 100 -5.96 4.12 1.52
CA VAL A 100 -6.52 2.75 1.56
C VAL A 100 -7.56 2.52 0.46
N SER A 101 -8.17 3.60 -0.04
CA SER A 101 -9.10 3.52 -1.15
C SER A 101 -8.46 3.50 -2.54
N LEU A 102 -7.18 3.90 -2.68
CA LEU A 102 -6.46 3.94 -3.97
C LEU A 102 -6.37 2.61 -4.73
N PRO A 103 -6.29 1.42 -4.11
CA PRO A 103 -6.31 0.15 -4.84
C PRO A 103 -7.72 -0.26 -5.32
N LEU A 104 -8.81 0.31 -4.77
CA LEU A 104 -10.18 -0.10 -5.08
C LEU A 104 -10.63 0.26 -6.53
N PRO A 105 -10.23 1.40 -7.12
CA PRO A 105 -10.51 1.68 -8.53
C PRO A 105 -9.88 0.68 -9.49
N GLY A 106 -8.70 0.15 -9.18
CA GLY A 106 -8.06 -0.94 -9.93
C GLY A 106 -8.89 -2.23 -9.95
N ALA A 107 -9.79 -2.41 -8.99
CA ALA A 107 -10.74 -3.52 -8.92
C ALA A 107 -12.09 -3.24 -9.63
N GLY A 108 -12.21 -2.15 -10.39
CA GLY A 108 -13.41 -1.81 -11.17
C GLY A 108 -14.42 -0.92 -10.45
N MET A 109 -14.07 -0.34 -9.29
CA MET A 109 -14.91 0.61 -8.56
C MET A 109 -14.67 2.06 -9.04
N SER A 110 -15.67 2.94 -8.98
CA SER A 110 -15.42 4.37 -9.24
C SER A 110 -14.60 4.99 -8.11
N THR A 111 -13.68 5.89 -8.43
CA THR A 111 -12.80 6.60 -7.46
C THR A 111 -13.56 7.23 -6.30
N TRP A 112 -14.75 7.77 -6.58
CA TRP A 112 -15.63 8.34 -5.55
C TRP A 112 -16.20 7.29 -4.61
N LYS A 113 -16.68 6.15 -5.13
CA LYS A 113 -17.20 5.06 -4.29
C LYS A 113 -16.07 4.44 -3.48
N ALA A 114 -14.90 4.24 -4.08
CA ALA A 114 -13.71 3.76 -3.41
C ALA A 114 -13.37 4.64 -2.20
N SER A 115 -13.29 5.95 -2.41
CA SER A 115 -13.02 6.92 -1.34
C SER A 115 -14.03 6.81 -0.20
N TRP A 116 -15.33 6.72 -0.51
CA TRP A 116 -16.37 6.50 0.50
C TRP A 116 -16.19 5.20 1.29
N TYR A 117 -15.84 4.09 0.63
CA TYR A 117 -15.57 2.82 1.30
C TYR A 117 -14.34 2.87 2.20
N GLY A 118 -13.28 3.59 1.80
CA GLY A 118 -12.08 3.80 2.62
C GLY A 118 -12.35 4.63 3.88
N GLN A 119 -13.20 5.67 3.77
CA GLN A 119 -13.62 6.43 4.96
C GLN A 119 -14.56 5.61 5.85
N LEU A 120 -15.47 4.82 5.26
CA LEU A 120 -16.37 3.94 6.03
C LEU A 120 -15.63 2.80 6.75
N SER A 121 -14.47 2.36 6.26
CA SER A 121 -13.68 1.36 6.99
C SER A 121 -13.11 1.89 8.31
N GLY A 122 -13.03 3.21 8.49
CA GLY A 122 -12.70 3.85 9.78
C GLY A 122 -13.80 3.72 10.84
N MET A 123 -14.98 3.16 10.54
CA MET A 123 -16.03 2.92 11.54
C MET A 123 -15.62 1.97 12.68
N VAL A 124 -14.48 1.30 12.58
CA VAL A 124 -13.91 0.50 13.67
C VAL A 124 -13.31 1.38 14.77
N GLU A 125 -12.96 2.63 14.47
CA GLU A 125 -12.29 3.57 15.38
C GLU A 125 -13.19 3.99 16.57
N PRO A 126 -14.47 4.38 16.39
CA PRO A 126 -15.36 4.67 17.53
C PRO A 126 -15.58 3.46 18.45
N ILE A 127 -15.57 2.25 17.89
CA ILE A 127 -15.75 1.01 18.67
C ILE A 127 -14.50 0.75 19.51
N ALA A 128 -13.32 0.86 18.91
CA ALA A 128 -12.05 0.76 19.62
C ALA A 128 -11.88 1.86 20.68
N GLY A 129 -12.34 3.09 20.41
CA GLY A 129 -12.34 4.18 21.38
C GLY A 129 -13.25 3.95 22.57
N LEU A 130 -14.43 3.35 22.35
CA LEU A 130 -15.28 2.97 23.47
C LEU A 130 -14.61 1.91 24.34
N LEU A 131 -13.97 0.91 23.73
CA LEU A 131 -13.22 -0.12 24.45
C LEU A 131 -12.03 0.47 25.21
N GLY A 132 -11.30 1.42 24.62
CA GLY A 132 -10.21 2.14 25.27
C GLY A 132 -10.66 2.93 26.49
N ALA A 133 -11.78 3.66 26.38
CA ALA A 133 -12.34 4.41 27.50
C ALA A 133 -12.75 3.49 28.67
N VAL A 134 -13.34 2.34 28.38
CA VAL A 134 -13.69 1.32 29.39
C VAL A 134 -12.43 0.69 30.00
N ALA A 135 -11.41 0.40 29.19
CA ALA A 135 -10.15 -0.17 29.66
C ALA A 135 -9.44 0.74 30.68
N VAL A 136 -9.48 2.06 30.48
CA VAL A 136 -8.93 3.04 31.45
C VAL A 136 -9.60 2.91 32.82
N VAL A 137 -10.90 2.67 32.87
CA VAL A 137 -11.65 2.53 34.12
C VAL A 137 -11.28 1.24 34.86
N LEU A 138 -10.97 0.16 34.12
CA LEU A 138 -10.69 -1.16 34.70
C LEU A 138 -9.21 -1.40 35.03
N ALA A 139 -8.28 -0.77 34.29
CA ALA A 139 -6.86 -1.13 34.30
C ALA A 139 -5.92 0.09 34.34
N GLU A 140 -6.30 1.13 35.08
CA GLU A 140 -5.59 2.41 35.20
C GLU A 140 -4.07 2.31 35.46
N PRO A 141 -3.56 1.49 36.40
CA PRO A 141 -2.12 1.38 36.62
C PRO A 141 -1.39 0.53 35.56
N LEU A 142 -2.09 -0.32 34.81
CA LEU A 142 -1.50 -1.17 33.78
C LEU A 142 -1.44 -0.45 32.42
N LEU A 143 -2.32 0.52 32.21
CA LEU A 143 -2.46 1.28 30.98
C LEU A 143 -1.16 1.92 30.45
N PRO A 144 -0.33 2.62 31.25
CA PRO A 144 0.88 3.25 30.71
C PRO A 144 1.89 2.21 30.19
N TYR A 145 1.94 1.02 30.80
CA TYR A 145 2.78 -0.07 30.32
C TYR A 145 2.23 -0.67 29.03
N ALA A 146 0.90 -0.83 28.93
CA ALA A 146 0.24 -1.31 27.73
C ALA A 146 0.40 -0.34 26.55
N LEU A 147 0.23 0.97 26.78
CA LEU A 147 0.45 2.00 25.76
C LEU A 147 1.92 2.09 25.34
N ALA A 148 2.87 2.00 26.27
CA ALA A 148 4.29 1.97 25.93
C ALA A 148 4.64 0.74 25.07
N PHE A 149 4.05 -0.41 25.36
CA PHE A 149 4.20 -1.61 24.55
C PHE A 149 3.58 -1.44 23.16
N ALA A 150 2.36 -0.89 23.06
CA ALA A 150 1.67 -0.62 21.81
C ALA A 150 2.44 0.39 20.94
N ALA A 151 2.92 1.49 21.52
CA ALA A 151 3.76 2.47 20.84
C ALA A 151 5.05 1.83 20.29
N GLY A 152 5.68 0.94 21.07
CA GLY A 152 6.86 0.18 20.63
C GLY A 152 6.54 -0.76 19.47
N ALA A 153 5.39 -1.45 19.50
CA ALA A 153 4.94 -2.31 18.40
C ALA A 153 4.70 -1.51 17.12
N MET A 154 4.09 -0.33 17.20
CA MET A 154 3.88 0.55 16.06
C MET A 154 5.18 1.03 15.42
N VAL A 155 6.18 1.40 16.22
CA VAL A 155 7.51 1.76 15.71
C VAL A 155 8.17 0.57 15.00
N TYR A 156 8.04 -0.64 15.55
CA TYR A 156 8.58 -1.85 14.91
C TYR A 156 7.94 -2.11 13.53
N VAL A 157 6.61 -2.06 13.43
CA VAL A 157 5.88 -2.25 12.16
C VAL A 157 6.27 -1.18 11.14
N VAL A 158 6.39 0.08 11.55
CA VAL A 158 6.81 1.16 10.65
C VAL A 158 8.21 0.90 10.10
N VAL A 159 9.16 0.51 10.95
CA VAL A 159 10.55 0.32 10.56
C VAL A 159 10.75 -0.93 9.71
N VAL A 160 10.09 -2.04 10.04
CA VAL A 160 10.30 -3.34 9.39
C VAL A 160 9.46 -3.50 8.13
N ASP A 161 8.24 -2.97 8.12
CA ASP A 161 7.31 -3.18 7.01
C ASP A 161 7.13 -1.91 6.16
N ILE A 162 6.77 -0.77 6.77
CA ILE A 162 6.33 0.42 6.03
C ILE A 162 7.50 1.15 5.33
N ILE A 163 8.61 1.40 6.04
CA ILE A 163 9.76 2.12 5.44
C ILE A 163 10.35 1.35 4.25
N PRO A 164 10.63 0.04 4.34
CA PRO A 164 11.17 -0.71 3.21
C PRO A 164 10.21 -0.76 2.02
N GLU A 165 8.92 -0.97 2.27
CA GLU A 165 7.88 -0.98 1.22
C GLU A 165 7.80 0.37 0.50
N ALA A 166 7.76 1.49 1.25
CA ALA A 166 7.73 2.83 0.68
C ALA A 166 8.97 3.16 -0.17
N GLN A 167 10.15 2.67 0.24
CA GLN A 167 11.38 2.87 -0.54
C GLN A 167 11.41 2.04 -1.81
N ILE A 168 10.93 0.79 -1.78
CA ILE A 168 10.85 -0.09 -2.94
C ILE A 168 9.88 0.48 -3.98
N ASP A 169 8.69 0.89 -3.57
CA ASP A 169 7.67 1.42 -4.47
C ASP A 169 8.12 2.71 -5.18
N VAL A 170 8.72 3.65 -4.43
CA VAL A 170 9.23 4.90 -5.01
C VAL A 170 10.44 4.65 -5.90
N LEU A 171 11.28 3.67 -5.57
CA LEU A 171 12.40 3.28 -6.43
C LEU A 171 11.89 2.71 -7.77
N LEU A 172 10.86 1.87 -7.75
CA LEU A 172 10.29 1.25 -8.95
C LEU A 172 9.54 2.26 -9.84
N THR A 173 8.86 3.23 -9.25
CA THR A 173 8.03 4.21 -9.98
C THR A 173 8.81 5.44 -10.44
N VAL A 174 9.73 5.97 -9.61
CA VAL A 174 10.43 7.24 -9.86
C VAL A 174 11.92 7.04 -10.19
N GLY A 175 12.51 5.90 -9.83
CA GLY A 175 13.94 5.63 -10.04
C GLY A 175 14.89 6.39 -9.10
N ASN A 176 14.37 7.04 -8.06
CA ASN A 176 15.18 7.86 -7.14
C ASN A 176 14.79 7.63 -5.67
N GLY A 177 15.53 6.78 -4.97
CA GLY A 177 15.28 6.46 -3.55
C GLY A 177 15.40 7.65 -2.60
N LYS A 178 16.06 8.74 -3.02
CA LYS A 178 16.18 9.97 -2.23
C LYS A 178 14.83 10.69 -2.09
N LEU A 179 13.93 10.53 -3.05
CA LEU A 179 12.60 11.18 -3.04
C LEU A 179 11.73 10.62 -1.92
N ALA A 180 11.77 9.29 -1.70
CA ALA A 180 11.03 8.62 -0.63
C ALA A 180 11.38 9.20 0.74
N SER A 181 12.67 9.39 1.02
CA SER A 181 13.12 10.00 2.27
C SER A 181 12.62 11.44 2.44
N TRP A 182 12.63 12.26 1.37
CA TRP A 182 12.12 13.63 1.44
C TRP A 182 10.61 13.68 1.72
N THR A 183 9.82 12.79 1.09
CA THR A 183 8.38 12.72 1.33
C THR A 183 8.05 12.18 2.72
N SER A 184 8.81 11.21 3.24
CA SER A 184 8.64 10.72 4.61
C SER A 184 8.96 11.79 5.65
N ILE A 185 10.06 12.55 5.46
CA ILE A 185 10.41 13.67 6.36
C ILE A 185 9.32 14.75 6.31
N LEU A 186 8.84 15.11 5.12
CA LEU A 186 7.77 16.09 4.97
C LEU A 186 6.49 15.63 5.70
N GLY A 187 6.07 14.39 5.49
CA GLY A 187 4.91 13.81 6.17
C GLY A 187 5.05 13.81 7.68
N PHE A 188 6.22 13.40 8.20
CA PHE A 188 6.52 13.44 9.63
C PHE A 188 6.46 14.87 10.21
N VAL A 189 7.02 15.86 9.52
CA VAL A 189 6.99 17.27 9.96
C VAL A 189 5.56 17.82 9.98
N VAL A 190 4.76 17.52 8.94
CA VAL A 190 3.34 17.90 8.90
C VAL A 190 2.58 17.27 10.06
N MET A 191 2.80 15.98 10.30
CA MET A 191 2.20 15.24 11.40
C MET A 191 2.57 15.85 12.77
N MET A 192 3.85 16.07 13.04
CA MET A 192 4.31 16.71 14.29
C MET A 192 3.76 18.14 14.44
N SER A 193 3.59 18.88 13.34
CA SER A 193 3.02 20.23 13.38
C SER A 193 1.52 20.20 13.72
N LEU A 194 0.79 19.19 13.26
CA LEU A 194 -0.62 18.99 13.60
C LEU A 194 -0.79 18.56 15.05
N ASP A 195 0.04 17.62 15.54
CA ASP A 195 0.01 17.15 16.92
C ASP A 195 0.31 18.29 17.91
N VAL A 196 1.39 19.05 17.69
CA VAL A 196 1.77 20.19 18.54
C VAL A 196 0.82 21.38 18.36
N GLY A 197 0.25 21.57 17.17
CA GLY A 197 -0.64 22.69 16.88
C GLY A 197 -2.07 22.48 17.38
N LEU A 198 -2.52 21.23 17.50
CA LEU A 198 -3.84 20.88 18.00
C LEU A 198 -3.83 20.52 19.48
N GLY A 199 -2.69 20.11 20.06
CA GLY A 199 -2.48 19.74 21.47
C GLY A 199 -2.46 20.90 22.44
#